data_AF-A0A957IX96-F1
#
_entry.id   AF-A0A957IX96-F1
#
_cell.length_a   1.000
_cell.length_b   1.000
_cell.length_c   1.000
_cell.angle_alpha   90.00
_cell.angle_beta   90.00
_cell.angle_gamma   90.00
#
_symmetry.space_group_name_H-M   'P 1'
#
loop_
_entity.id
_entity.type
_entity.pdbx_description
1 polymer ?
#
loop_
_entity_poly.entity_id
_entity_poly.type
_entity_poly.pdbx_seq_one_letter_code
_entity_poly.pdbx_strand_id
1 'polypeptide(L)'
;MNILIYFCALTSLYMHILRITILFALLGNGSWLLAQQPVSPLVSSFQDYLKMKKETPFHFEWISLGPVVNSARVEAVQIDPRNPAVIYTAFG
;
A
#
# COMPACT_ATOMS: atom_id res chain seq x y z
N MET A 1 -32.84 28.41 44.08
CA MET A 1 -31.36 28.47 43.94
C MET A 1 -30.71 27.09 43.76
N ASN A 2 -31.24 26.00 44.34
CA ASN A 2 -30.62 24.67 44.25
C ASN A 2 -30.68 23.99 42.86
N ILE A 3 -31.80 24.10 42.12
CA ILE A 3 -31.99 23.44 40.81
C ILE A 3 -30.95 23.86 39.75
N LEU A 4 -30.56 25.13 39.75
CA LEU A 4 -29.57 25.65 38.78
C LEU A 4 -28.16 25.11 39.06
N ILE A 5 -27.84 24.84 40.32
CA ILE A 5 -26.56 24.28 40.76
C ILE A 5 -26.47 22.80 40.36
N TYR A 6 -27.56 22.03 40.52
CA TYR A 6 -27.62 20.64 40.07
C TYR A 6 -27.48 20.51 38.55
N PHE A 7 -28.10 21.40 37.78
CA PHE A 7 -27.97 21.41 36.32
C PHE A 7 -26.53 21.70 35.86
N CYS A 8 -25.85 22.68 36.49
CA CYS A 8 -24.45 23.00 36.21
C CYS A 8 -23.49 21.87 36.62
N ALA A 9 -23.74 21.19 37.74
CA ALA A 9 -22.96 20.04 38.17
C ALA A 9 -23.12 18.84 37.22
N LEU A 10 -24.33 18.61 36.71
CA LEU A 10 -24.63 17.52 35.77
C LEU A 10 -23.94 17.72 34.40
N THR A 11 -23.96 18.94 33.86
CA THR A 11 -23.27 19.25 32.60
C THR A 11 -21.75 19.17 32.75
N SER A 12 -21.22 19.62 33.89
CA SER A 12 -19.79 19.47 34.21
C SER A 12 -19.39 18.00 34.29
N LEU A 13 -20.16 17.16 34.99
CA LEU A 13 -19.90 15.72 35.09
C LEU A 13 -19.94 15.03 33.72
N TYR A 14 -20.93 15.35 32.88
CA TYR A 14 -21.04 14.83 31.52
C TYR A 14 -19.80 15.15 30.67
N MET A 15 -19.30 16.38 30.76
CA MET A 15 -18.10 16.80 30.03
C MET A 15 -16.83 16.05 30.50
N HIS A 16 -16.72 15.71 31.78
CA HIS A 16 -15.60 14.91 32.30
C HIS A 16 -15.69 13.46 31.84
N ILE A 17 -16.88 12.86 31.90
CA ILE A 17 -17.13 11.50 31.40
C ILE A 17 -16.81 11.43 29.91
N LEU A 18 -17.27 12.40 29.12
CA LEU A 18 -16.99 12.47 27.67
C LEU A 18 -15.48 12.53 27.38
N ARG A 19 -14.73 13.36 28.13
CA ARG A 19 -13.27 13.47 27.99
C ARG A 19 -12.55 12.17 28.32
N ILE A 20 -12.98 11.48 29.39
CA ILE A 20 -12.40 10.19 29.80
C ILE A 20 -12.67 9.12 28.74
N THR A 21 -13.88 9.09 28.17
CA THR A 21 -14.24 8.14 27.11
C THR A 21 -13.42 8.38 25.84
N ILE A 22 -13.21 9.63 25.45
CA ILE A 22 -12.36 9.98 24.29
C ILE A 22 -10.91 9.57 24.55
N LEU A 23 -10.38 9.82 25.74
CA LEU A 23 -9.02 9.43 26.11
C LEU A 23 -8.83 7.90 26.09
N PHE A 24 -9.81 7.15 26.61
CA PHE A 24 -9.78 5.70 26.60
C PHE A 24 -9.87 5.13 25.17
N ALA A 25 -10.69 5.73 24.30
CA ALA A 25 -10.74 5.37 22.89
C ALA A 25 -9.40 5.63 22.20
N LEU A 26 -8.75 6.77 22.44
CA LEU A 26 -7.45 7.08 21.84
C LEU A 26 -6.33 6.13 22.32
N LEU A 27 -6.33 5.74 23.59
CA LEU A 27 -5.34 4.82 24.16
C LEU A 27 -5.60 3.34 23.81
N GLY A 28 -6.85 2.97 23.51
CA GLY A 28 -7.25 1.59 23.21
C GLY A 28 -6.95 1.09 21.79
N ASN A 29 -6.44 1.94 20.89
CA ASN A 29 -6.23 1.62 19.48
C ASN A 29 -4.83 1.04 19.15
N GLY A 30 -4.21 0.30 20.08
CA GLY A 30 -2.87 -0.29 19.86
C GLY A 30 -2.83 -1.43 18.82
N SER A 31 -3.97 -2.06 18.53
CA SER A 31 -4.08 -3.22 17.63
C SER A 31 -4.03 -2.87 16.13
N TRP A 32 -4.20 -1.60 15.75
CA TRP A 32 -4.18 -1.17 14.34
C TRP A 32 -2.78 -1.21 13.71
N LEU A 33 -1.72 -1.08 14.52
CA LEU A 33 -0.34 -1.12 14.03
C LEU A 33 0.10 -2.54 13.60
N LEU A 34 -0.57 -3.57 14.11
CA LEU A 34 -0.23 -4.98 13.91
C LEU A 34 -1.00 -5.61 12.74
N ALA A 35 -2.01 -4.90 12.22
CA ALA A 35 -2.85 -5.33 11.10
C ALA A 35 -2.36 -4.81 9.74
N GLN A 36 -1.19 -4.15 9.67
CA GLN A 36 -0.63 -3.68 8.42
C GLN A 36 -0.09 -4.86 7.62
N GLN A 37 -0.63 -5.05 6.42
CA GLN A 37 -0.16 -6.09 5.52
C GLN A 37 1.29 -5.77 5.12
N PRO A 38 2.21 -6.74 5.13
CA PRO A 38 3.56 -6.52 4.63
C PRO A 38 3.49 -6.07 3.16
N VAL A 39 4.46 -5.24 2.75
CA VAL A 39 4.53 -4.75 1.37
C VAL A 39 4.54 -5.94 0.42
N SER A 40 3.62 -5.94 -0.55
CA SER A 40 3.55 -7.04 -1.51
C SER A 40 4.81 -7.08 -2.38
N PRO A 41 5.32 -8.28 -2.72
CA PRO A 41 6.46 -8.41 -3.63
C PRO A 41 6.24 -7.71 -4.98
N LEU A 42 4.97 -7.62 -5.43
CA LEU A 42 4.59 -6.95 -6.67
C LEU A 42 4.76 -5.43 -6.59
N VAL A 43 4.41 -4.84 -5.44
CA VAL A 43 4.59 -3.40 -5.21
C VAL A 43 6.07 -3.06 -5.13
N SER A 44 6.88 -3.88 -4.45
CA SER A 44 8.34 -3.67 -4.43
C SER A 44 8.97 -3.83 -5.81
N SER A 45 8.60 -4.86 -6.59
CA SER A 45 9.16 -5.05 -7.94
C SER A 45 8.86 -3.89 -8.88
N PHE A 46 7.68 -3.26 -8.74
CA PHE A 46 7.34 -2.09 -9.53
C PHE A 46 8.21 -0.88 -9.17
N GLN A 47 8.49 -0.67 -7.88
CA GLN A 47 9.40 0.40 -7.44
C GLN A 47 10.83 0.16 -7.95
N ASP A 48 11.31 -1.09 -7.90
CA ASP A 48 12.62 -1.47 -8.44
C ASP A 48 12.70 -1.19 -9.94
N TYR A 49 11.65 -1.53 -10.70
CA TYR A 49 11.55 -1.18 -12.12
C TYR A 49 11.66 0.34 -12.36
N LEU A 50 10.93 1.16 -11.60
CA LEU A 50 10.98 2.62 -11.75
C LEU A 50 12.38 3.17 -11.47
N LYS A 51 13.05 2.64 -10.44
CA LYS A 51 14.42 3.02 -10.11
C LYS A 51 15.39 2.64 -11.23
N MET A 52 15.35 1.39 -11.70
CA MET A 52 16.21 0.92 -12.80
C MET A 52 15.98 1.71 -14.08
N LYS A 53 14.72 2.05 -14.39
CA LYS A 53 14.37 2.87 -15.56
C LYS A 53 14.91 4.29 -15.46
N LYS A 54 15.00 4.86 -14.25
CA LYS A 54 15.55 6.21 -14.04
C LYS A 54 17.08 6.22 -14.10
N GLU A 55 17.73 5.19 -13.55
CA GLU A 55 19.19 5.15 -13.36
C GLU A 55 19.94 4.50 -14.53
N THR A 56 19.25 3.79 -15.42
CA THR A 56 19.89 3.10 -16.54
C THR A 56 20.67 4.07 -17.45
N PRO A 57 21.96 3.80 -17.75
CA PRO A 57 22.70 4.55 -18.76
C PRO A 57 22.20 4.25 -20.17
N PHE A 58 21.39 3.20 -20.31
CA PHE A 58 20.78 2.81 -21.57
C PHE A 58 19.38 3.42 -21.64
N HIS A 59 19.21 4.41 -22.50
CA HIS A 59 17.93 5.11 -22.74
C HIS A 59 17.01 4.30 -23.65
N PHE A 60 16.74 3.06 -23.27
CA PHE A 60 15.90 2.16 -24.06
C PHE A 60 14.44 2.66 -24.09
N GLU A 61 13.87 2.65 -25.29
CA GLU A 61 12.44 2.81 -25.47
C GLU A 61 11.75 1.47 -25.22
N TRP A 62 10.75 1.46 -24.33
CA TRP A 62 9.96 0.26 -24.06
C TRP A 62 8.84 0.17 -25.10
N ILE A 63 9.02 -0.72 -26.08
CA ILE A 63 8.04 -0.98 -27.13
C ILE A 63 7.25 -2.25 -26.76
N SER A 64 5.93 -2.19 -26.85
CA SER A 64 5.09 -3.38 -26.67
C SER A 64 5.25 -4.34 -27.85
N LEU A 65 5.68 -5.58 -27.60
CA LEU A 65 6.05 -6.56 -28.63
C LEU A 65 5.03 -7.69 -28.83
N GLY A 66 3.86 -7.66 -28.18
CA GLY A 66 2.93 -8.79 -28.20
C GLY A 66 1.45 -8.43 -28.10
N PRO A 67 0.58 -9.41 -28.40
CA PRO A 67 -0.87 -9.21 -28.38
C PRO A 67 -1.39 -9.12 -26.94
N VAL A 68 -2.24 -8.13 -26.65
CA VAL A 68 -2.82 -7.86 -25.31
C VAL A 68 -4.06 -8.75 -25.04
N VAL A 69 -4.07 -9.98 -25.53
CA VAL A 69 -5.22 -10.89 -25.37
C VAL A 69 -5.08 -11.71 -24.09
N ASN A 70 -6.08 -11.62 -23.22
CA ASN A 70 -6.27 -12.39 -21.98
C ASN A 70 -5.14 -12.31 -20.95
N SER A 71 -4.89 -11.10 -20.42
CA SER A 71 -4.02 -10.90 -19.25
C SER A 71 -2.60 -11.46 -19.38
N ALA A 72 -2.13 -11.73 -20.61
CA ALA A 72 -0.90 -12.45 -20.96
C ALA A 72 0.30 -12.00 -20.12
N ARG A 73 0.42 -12.59 -18.92
CA ARG A 73 1.52 -12.38 -18.01
C ARG A 73 2.65 -13.21 -18.56
N VAL A 74 3.75 -12.54 -18.85
CA VAL A 74 4.98 -13.23 -19.18
C VAL A 74 5.46 -13.94 -17.91
N GLU A 75 5.47 -15.27 -17.92
CA GLU A 75 5.94 -16.08 -16.79
C GLU A 75 7.44 -16.35 -16.88
N ALA A 76 7.99 -16.41 -18.09
CA ALA A 76 9.41 -16.61 -18.33
C ALA A 76 9.88 -15.94 -19.63
N VAL A 77 11.14 -15.49 -19.63
CA VAL A 77 11.86 -14.97 -20.80
C VAL A 77 13.23 -15.64 -20.86
N GLN A 78 13.66 -16.09 -22.05
CA GLN A 78 14.99 -16.66 -22.26
C GLN A 78 15.59 -16.16 -23.58
N ILE A 79 16.88 -15.82 -23.58
CA ILE A 79 17.65 -15.40 -24.76
C ILE A 79 18.48 -16.58 -25.27
N ASP A 80 18.58 -16.78 -26.59
CA ASP A 80 19.53 -17.75 -27.16
C ASP A 80 20.98 -17.22 -27.02
N PRO A 81 21.87 -17.88 -26.26
CA PRO A 81 23.24 -17.41 -26.07
C PRO A 81 24.07 -17.40 -27.36
N ARG A 82 23.68 -18.16 -28.39
CA ARG A 82 24.37 -18.20 -29.70
C ARG A 82 23.79 -17.20 -30.69
N ASN A 83 22.58 -16.72 -30.45
CA ASN A 83 21.91 -15.74 -31.28
C ASN A 83 21.10 -14.75 -30.42
N PRO A 84 21.72 -13.65 -29.94
CA PRO A 84 21.07 -12.68 -29.05
C PRO A 84 19.83 -11.99 -29.64
N ALA A 85 19.63 -12.07 -30.96
CA ALA A 85 18.44 -11.55 -31.61
C ALA A 85 17.20 -12.44 -31.42
N VAL A 86 17.36 -13.64 -30.85
CA VAL A 86 16.27 -14.59 -30.58
C VAL A 86 15.94 -14.60 -29.09
N ILE A 87 14.69 -14.25 -28.77
CA ILE A 87 14.14 -14.20 -27.42
C ILE A 87 12.88 -15.07 -27.39
N TYR A 88 12.82 -16.00 -26.43
CA TYR A 88 11.67 -16.86 -26.17
C TYR A 88 10.90 -16.34 -24.96
N THR A 89 9.57 -16.39 -25.03
CA THR A 89 8.68 -15.87 -24.00
C THR A 89 7.57 -16.88 -23.72
N ALA A 90 7.34 -17.23 -22.46
CA ALA A 90 6.25 -18.09 -22.02
C ALA A 90 5.14 -17.27 -21.33
N PHE A 91 3.88 -17.64 -21.58
CA PHE A 91 2.69 -16.97 -21.06
C PHE A 91 1.81 -17.97 -20.31
N GLY A 92 1.21 -17.56 -19.19
CA GLY A 92 0.35 -18.39 -18.32
C GLY A 92 -0.50 -17.59 -17.33
#